data_AF-A0A1D3JFR6-F1
#
_entry.id   AF-A0A1D3JFR6-F1
#
_cell.length_a   1.000
_cell.length_b   1.000
_cell.length_c   1.000
_cell.angle_alpha   90.00
_cell.angle_beta   90.00
_cell.angle_gamma   90.00
#
_symmetry.space_group_name_H-M   'P 1'
#
loop_
_entity.id
_entity.type
_entity.pdbx_description
1 polymer ?
#
loop_
_entity_poly.entity_id
_entity_poly.type
_entity_poly.pdbx_seq_one_letter_code
_entity_poly.pdbx_strand_id
1 'polypeptide(L)'
;MSLVANYEKLCPLRKFINRINEKIKVEDYIGSNGLEKIRISGNELIKQVASMLNRNYNLRFICATIKQQSCCSFLNYWLDNQKHVYVKSVSDNYKQLWTLIEEYWRYLQSDIYETSPCERENEEKIIDLKKKRMDLMVYCENRDYIKKMCQISKGKNSSSCLALYQFIEHYYNKFYIENKCLEGKVMCEEFTSRISEYCSLYDISKTFPEYDISGEHILVKENSRKPICECENTPVPEDSIREHQILAPEPIPETPLSSSGSWTNALYGEYTDYKSENNQYNFSYQALQK
;
A
#
# COMPACT_ATOMS: atom_id res chain seq x y z
N MET A 1 -16.12 21.06 15.85
CA MET A 1 -15.10 20.18 15.23
C MET A 1 -14.84 19.04 16.20
N SER A 2 -14.89 17.77 15.77
CA SER A 2 -14.74 16.64 16.70
C SER A 2 -13.32 16.54 17.26
N LEU A 3 -13.17 15.90 18.42
CA LEU A 3 -11.86 15.64 19.05
C LEU A 3 -10.91 14.93 18.08
N VAL A 4 -11.41 13.89 17.40
CA VAL A 4 -10.69 13.15 16.36
C VAL A 4 -10.16 14.08 15.27
N ALA A 5 -11.03 14.94 14.70
CA ALA A 5 -10.64 15.84 13.63
C ALA A 5 -9.56 16.86 14.05
N ASN A 6 -9.55 17.29 15.31
CA ASN A 6 -8.52 18.18 15.83
C ASN A 6 -7.15 17.49 15.86
N TYR A 7 -7.09 16.23 16.33
CA TYR A 7 -5.85 15.47 16.39
C TYR A 7 -5.36 15.00 15.01
N GLU A 8 -6.27 14.64 14.11
CA GLU A 8 -5.92 14.32 12.72
C GLU A 8 -5.23 15.50 12.02
N LYS A 9 -5.69 16.73 12.27
CA LYS A 9 -5.04 17.94 11.71
C LYS A 9 -3.62 18.15 12.20
N LEU A 10 -3.25 17.57 13.34
CA LEU A 10 -1.88 17.63 13.86
C LEU A 10 -0.97 16.59 13.20
N CYS A 11 -1.54 15.50 12.66
CA CYS A 11 -0.79 14.39 12.09
C CYS A 11 0.02 14.82 10.86
N PRO A 12 1.33 14.53 10.82
CA PRO A 12 2.23 14.93 9.73
C PRO A 12 1.74 14.48 8.34
N LEU A 13 1.39 13.21 8.18
CA LEU A 13 0.90 12.68 6.90
C LEU A 13 -0.40 13.38 6.48
N ARG A 14 -1.33 13.60 7.40
CA ARG A 14 -2.57 14.32 7.08
C ARG A 14 -2.32 15.76 6.68
N LYS A 15 -1.38 16.46 7.33
CA LYS A 15 -0.95 17.81 6.94
C LYS A 15 -0.37 17.82 5.51
N PHE A 16 0.47 16.85 5.18
CA PHE A 16 1.03 16.70 3.84
C PHE A 16 -0.08 16.48 2.79
N ILE A 17 -0.99 15.54 3.05
CA ILE A 17 -2.11 15.22 2.15
C ILE A 17 -3.02 16.42 1.92
N ASN A 18 -3.34 17.19 2.97
CA ASN A 18 -4.18 18.37 2.82
C ASN A 18 -3.53 19.42 1.90
N ARG A 19 -2.20 19.50 1.88
CA ARG A 19 -1.45 20.46 1.05
C ARG A 19 -1.20 20.00 -0.38
N ILE A 20 -1.12 18.69 -0.62
CA ILE A 20 -0.69 18.14 -1.92
C ILE A 20 -1.56 18.62 -3.10
N ASN A 21 -2.84 18.90 -2.84
CA ASN A 21 -3.82 19.35 -3.84
C ASN A 21 -4.09 20.86 -3.81
N GLU A 22 -3.48 21.62 -2.91
CA GLU A 22 -3.63 23.07 -2.90
C GLU A 22 -3.08 23.64 -4.21
N LYS A 23 -3.80 24.57 -4.86
CA LYS A 23 -3.35 25.20 -6.12
C LYS A 23 -2.61 26.53 -5.87
N ILE A 24 -2.01 26.69 -4.70
CA ILE A 24 -1.35 27.94 -4.30
C ILE A 24 0.03 28.02 -4.97
N LYS A 25 0.27 29.13 -5.70
CA LYS A 25 1.57 29.51 -6.29
C LYS A 25 2.15 28.49 -7.26
N VAL A 26 1.31 27.77 -8.01
CA VAL A 26 1.78 26.69 -8.90
C VAL A 26 2.59 27.27 -10.06
N GLU A 27 2.28 28.48 -10.48
CA GLU A 27 2.95 29.22 -11.55
C GLU A 27 4.40 29.57 -11.17
N ASP A 28 4.68 29.81 -9.89
CA ASP A 28 6.02 30.17 -9.40
C ASP A 28 7.03 29.02 -9.56
N TYR A 29 6.56 27.77 -9.55
CA TYR A 29 7.43 26.59 -9.59
C TYR A 29 7.87 26.21 -11.00
N ILE A 30 7.21 26.70 -12.07
CA ILE A 30 7.51 26.28 -13.45
C ILE A 30 8.89 26.76 -13.93
N GLY A 31 9.46 27.77 -13.26
CA GLY A 31 10.81 28.27 -13.51
C GLY A 31 11.92 27.46 -12.83
N SER A 32 11.58 26.38 -12.12
CA SER A 32 12.57 25.55 -11.42
C SER A 32 13.41 24.75 -12.40
N ASN A 33 14.66 24.49 -12.03
CA ASN A 33 15.59 23.67 -12.81
C ASN A 33 14.97 22.30 -13.14
N GLY A 34 15.23 21.80 -14.35
CA GLY A 34 14.75 20.50 -14.82
C GLY A 34 13.35 20.54 -15.46
N LEU A 35 12.65 21.69 -15.43
CA LEU A 35 11.33 21.89 -16.04
C LEU A 35 11.38 22.54 -17.44
N GLU A 36 12.56 22.73 -18.02
CA GLU A 36 12.73 23.51 -19.25
C GLU A 36 11.92 22.94 -20.41
N LYS A 37 11.96 21.61 -20.60
CA LYS A 37 11.18 20.91 -21.64
C LYS A 37 9.67 21.03 -21.40
N ILE A 38 9.23 20.95 -20.14
CA ILE A 38 7.81 21.06 -19.77
C ILE A 38 7.30 22.48 -20.03
N ARG A 39 8.09 23.49 -19.68
CA ARG A 39 7.76 24.90 -19.90
C ARG A 39 7.47 25.22 -21.37
N ILE A 40 8.21 24.63 -22.29
CA ILE A 40 8.04 24.84 -23.74
C ILE A 40 7.06 23.86 -24.41
N SER A 41 6.52 22.88 -23.68
CA SER A 41 5.62 21.86 -24.24
C SER A 41 4.25 22.37 -24.71
N GLY A 42 3.88 23.60 -24.34
CA GLY A 42 2.58 24.19 -24.67
C GLY A 42 1.37 23.57 -23.96
N ASN A 43 1.56 22.56 -23.10
CA ASN A 43 0.47 21.88 -22.40
C ASN A 43 0.32 22.39 -20.95
N GLU A 44 -0.72 23.18 -20.69
CA GLU A 44 -0.96 23.81 -19.38
C GLU A 44 -1.21 22.80 -18.25
N LEU A 45 -1.83 21.65 -18.53
CA LEU A 45 -2.05 20.63 -17.52
C LEU A 45 -0.72 19.97 -17.11
N ILE A 46 0.14 19.63 -18.06
CA ILE A 46 1.47 19.08 -17.78
C ILE A 46 2.31 20.08 -16.98
N LYS A 47 2.28 21.37 -17.35
CA LYS A 47 2.93 22.42 -16.56
C LYS A 47 2.41 22.48 -15.13
N GLN A 48 1.08 22.46 -14.95
CA GLN A 48 0.44 22.49 -13.64
C GLN A 48 0.85 21.30 -12.78
N VAL A 49 0.78 20.08 -13.33
CA VAL A 49 1.17 18.85 -12.62
C VAL A 49 2.65 18.89 -12.26
N ALA A 50 3.53 19.32 -13.16
CA ALA A 50 4.97 19.39 -12.91
C ALA A 50 5.32 20.38 -11.81
N SER A 51 4.71 21.57 -11.82
CA SER A 51 4.87 22.56 -10.76
C SER A 51 4.36 22.05 -9.42
N MET A 52 3.18 21.42 -9.39
CA MET A 52 2.66 20.79 -8.18
C MET A 52 3.58 19.67 -7.69
N LEU A 53 4.11 18.85 -8.61
CA LEU A 53 5.06 17.79 -8.27
C LEU A 53 6.31 18.36 -7.62
N ASN A 54 6.94 19.39 -8.21
CA ASN A 54 8.11 20.04 -7.62
C ASN A 54 7.84 20.52 -6.19
N ARG A 55 6.75 21.28 -6.00
CA ARG A 55 6.37 21.77 -4.68
C ARG A 55 6.12 20.62 -3.71
N ASN A 56 5.33 19.64 -4.12
CA ASN A 56 4.91 18.53 -3.26
C ASN A 56 6.09 17.61 -2.89
N TYR A 57 7.04 17.42 -3.81
CA TYR A 57 8.30 16.72 -3.56
C TYR A 57 9.10 17.44 -2.46
N ASN A 58 9.14 18.78 -2.50
CA ASN A 58 9.77 19.59 -1.46
C ASN A 58 8.96 19.64 -0.15
N LEU A 59 7.65 19.42 -0.15
CA LEU A 59 6.82 19.42 1.08
C LEU A 59 7.02 18.18 1.97
N ARG A 60 7.82 17.20 1.54
CA ARG A 60 8.05 15.97 2.31
C ARG A 60 8.69 16.18 3.67
N PHE A 61 9.40 17.29 3.89
CA PHE A 61 9.93 17.63 5.21
C PHE A 61 8.83 17.66 6.29
N ILE A 62 7.56 17.87 5.91
CA ILE A 62 6.42 17.78 6.83
C ILE A 62 6.38 16.41 7.52
N CYS A 63 6.74 15.34 6.81
CA CYS A 63 6.80 13.98 7.31
C CYS A 63 8.09 13.63 8.07
N ALA A 64 9.01 14.57 8.33
CA ALA A 64 10.28 14.29 9.02
C ALA A 64 10.10 13.70 10.44
N THR A 65 8.91 13.82 11.02
CA THR A 65 8.58 13.29 12.36
C THR A 65 7.88 11.92 12.34
N ILE A 66 7.62 11.37 11.14
CA ILE A 66 7.09 10.03 10.89
C ILE A 66 7.98 9.32 9.86
N LYS A 67 7.54 8.19 9.30
CA LYS A 67 8.28 7.53 8.22
C LYS A 67 8.18 8.39 6.95
N GLN A 68 9.32 8.93 6.50
CA GLN A 68 9.40 9.71 5.25
C GLN A 68 8.83 8.94 4.05
N GLN A 69 9.02 7.62 4.04
CA GLN A 69 8.48 6.73 3.02
C GLN A 69 6.95 6.83 2.89
N SER A 70 6.20 7.09 3.98
CA SER A 70 4.75 7.23 3.92
C SER A 70 4.31 8.44 3.08
N CYS A 71 5.06 9.56 3.18
CA CYS A 71 4.88 10.72 2.31
C CYS A 71 5.23 10.37 0.85
N CYS A 72 6.33 9.63 0.61
CA CYS A 72 6.75 9.19 -0.71
C CYS A 72 5.71 8.27 -1.38
N SER A 73 5.19 7.28 -0.66
CA SER A 73 4.17 6.37 -1.18
C SER A 73 2.88 7.13 -1.52
N PHE A 74 2.47 8.09 -0.69
CA PHE A 74 1.31 8.93 -1.01
C PHE A 74 1.56 9.84 -2.20
N LEU A 75 2.77 10.41 -2.33
CA LEU A 75 3.16 11.24 -3.47
C LEU A 75 3.17 10.44 -4.78
N ASN A 76 3.68 9.21 -4.75
CA ASN A 76 3.61 8.25 -5.87
C ASN A 76 2.16 8.00 -6.28
N TYR A 77 1.29 7.64 -5.31
CA TYR A 77 -0.13 7.45 -5.57
C TYR A 77 -0.80 8.70 -6.16
N TRP A 78 -0.52 9.87 -5.61
CA TRP A 78 -1.05 11.13 -6.11
C TRP A 78 -0.66 11.33 -7.58
N LEU A 79 0.61 11.10 -7.93
CA LEU A 79 1.10 11.25 -9.30
C LEU A 79 0.48 10.23 -10.25
N ASP A 80 0.34 8.97 -9.82
CA ASP A 80 -0.35 7.93 -10.58
C ASP A 80 -1.83 8.29 -10.82
N ASN A 81 -2.49 8.89 -9.84
CA ASN A 81 -3.86 9.36 -9.99
C ASN A 81 -3.94 10.53 -10.98
N GLN A 82 -2.99 11.49 -10.94
CA GLN A 82 -2.89 12.55 -11.95
C GLN A 82 -2.69 11.96 -13.36
N LYS A 83 -1.80 10.97 -13.51
CA LYS A 83 -1.56 10.25 -14.77
C LYS A 83 -2.83 9.60 -15.29
N HIS A 84 -3.53 8.89 -14.42
CA HIS A 84 -4.75 8.18 -14.76
C HIS A 84 -5.84 9.12 -15.28
N VAL A 85 -6.04 10.26 -14.61
CA VAL A 85 -6.98 11.30 -15.05
C VAL A 85 -6.52 11.91 -16.37
N TYR A 86 -5.24 12.28 -16.49
CA TYR A 86 -4.69 12.87 -17.71
C TYR A 86 -4.88 11.98 -18.93
N VAL A 87 -4.42 10.73 -18.86
CA VAL A 87 -4.46 9.76 -19.96
C VAL A 87 -5.89 9.49 -20.41
N LYS A 88 -6.88 9.52 -19.51
CA LYS A 88 -8.29 9.40 -19.86
C LYS A 88 -8.89 10.65 -20.51
N SER A 89 -8.31 11.82 -20.25
CA SER A 89 -8.85 13.12 -20.68
C SER A 89 -8.30 13.64 -22.01
N VAL A 90 -7.25 13.03 -22.57
CA VAL A 90 -6.56 13.51 -23.78
C VAL A 90 -6.48 12.44 -24.87
N SER A 91 -6.32 12.88 -26.13
CA SER A 91 -6.08 11.98 -27.26
C SER A 91 -4.70 11.32 -27.19
N ASP A 92 -4.52 10.21 -27.92
CA ASP A 92 -3.31 9.39 -27.86
C ASP A 92 -2.01 10.17 -28.12
N ASN A 93 -2.05 11.13 -29.04
CA ASN A 93 -0.90 11.99 -29.36
C ASN A 93 -0.41 12.79 -28.15
N TYR A 94 -1.29 13.18 -27.23
CA TYR A 94 -0.92 13.95 -26.04
C TYR A 94 -0.56 13.08 -24.83
N LYS A 95 -0.94 11.79 -24.82
CA LYS A 95 -0.57 10.86 -23.73
C LYS A 95 0.94 10.76 -23.54
N GLN A 96 1.70 10.84 -24.63
CA GLN A 96 3.16 10.80 -24.63
C GLN A 96 3.80 11.96 -23.86
N LEU A 97 3.12 13.12 -23.72
CA LEU A 97 3.65 14.24 -22.94
C LEU A 97 3.82 13.92 -21.45
N TRP A 98 3.13 12.89 -20.94
CA TRP A 98 3.34 12.42 -19.57
C TRP A 98 4.76 11.94 -19.32
N THR A 99 5.48 11.49 -20.36
CA THR A 99 6.89 11.10 -20.23
C THR A 99 7.72 12.21 -19.60
N LEU A 100 7.44 13.49 -19.92
CA LEU A 100 8.12 14.64 -19.34
C LEU A 100 7.99 14.69 -17.81
N ILE A 101 6.83 14.31 -17.26
CA ILE A 101 6.62 14.25 -15.81
C ILE A 101 7.47 13.14 -15.18
N GLU A 102 7.55 11.98 -15.82
CA GLU A 102 8.40 10.87 -15.35
C GLU A 102 9.90 11.21 -15.48
N GLU A 103 10.32 11.95 -16.52
CA GLU A 103 11.68 12.50 -16.61
C GLU A 103 11.96 13.46 -15.45
N TYR A 104 11.00 14.32 -15.13
CA TYR A 104 11.17 15.29 -14.06
C TYR A 104 11.22 14.64 -12.67
N TRP A 105 10.45 13.58 -12.42
CA TRP A 105 10.60 12.80 -11.20
C TRP A 105 12.02 12.24 -11.05
N ARG A 106 12.58 11.65 -12.12
CA ARG A 106 13.97 11.14 -12.09
C ARG A 106 14.98 12.26 -11.81
N TYR A 107 14.75 13.45 -12.36
CA TYR A 107 15.55 14.63 -12.06
C TYR A 107 15.51 14.96 -10.55
N LEU A 108 14.32 15.00 -9.96
CA LEU A 108 14.14 15.25 -8.52
C LEU A 108 14.77 14.17 -7.62
N GLN A 109 14.85 12.92 -8.09
CA GLN A 109 15.54 11.84 -7.39
C GLN A 109 17.07 11.95 -7.47
N SER A 110 17.59 12.49 -8.57
CA SER A 110 19.03 12.61 -8.82
C SER A 110 19.70 13.78 -8.11
N ASP A 111 18.93 14.56 -7.34
CA ASP A 111 19.48 15.67 -6.56
C ASP A 111 20.47 15.15 -5.51
N ILE A 112 21.74 15.54 -5.68
CA ILE A 112 22.87 15.11 -4.84
C ILE A 112 22.73 15.51 -3.37
N TYR A 113 21.84 16.45 -3.05
CA TYR A 113 21.60 16.91 -1.69
C TYR A 113 20.47 16.15 -0.97
N GLU A 114 19.75 15.28 -1.68
CA GLU A 114 18.64 14.51 -1.12
C GLU A 114 19.17 13.20 -0.50
N THR A 115 19.14 13.12 0.83
CA THR A 115 19.64 11.96 1.58
C THR A 115 18.66 10.79 1.58
N SER A 116 17.41 11.01 1.20
CA SER A 116 16.36 9.97 1.14
C SER A 116 15.36 10.30 0.03
N PRO A 117 15.76 10.17 -1.24
CA PRO A 117 14.90 10.47 -2.38
C PRO A 117 13.70 9.52 -2.42
N CYS A 118 12.56 10.01 -2.88
CA CYS A 118 11.41 9.13 -3.06
C CYS A 118 11.62 8.25 -4.28
N GLU A 119 11.72 6.94 -4.08
CA GLU A 119 11.67 5.97 -5.16
C GLU A 119 10.35 6.07 -5.92
N ARG A 120 10.40 5.91 -7.25
CA ARG A 120 9.23 5.94 -8.13
C ARG A 120 8.69 4.52 -8.22
N GLU A 121 7.47 4.30 -7.75
CA GLU A 121 6.80 3.00 -7.83
C GLU A 121 5.92 2.96 -9.10
N ASN A 122 6.39 2.28 -10.15
CA ASN A 122 5.68 2.16 -11.43
C ASN A 122 4.71 0.97 -11.51
N GLU A 123 4.36 0.35 -10.38
CA GLU A 123 3.48 -0.83 -10.39
C GLU A 123 2.17 -0.55 -11.14
N GLU A 124 1.84 -1.38 -12.13
CA GLU A 124 0.59 -1.34 -12.89
C GLU A 124 -0.58 -1.91 -12.07
N LYS A 125 -0.78 -1.41 -10.86
CA LYS A 125 -1.96 -1.72 -10.06
C LYS A 125 -3.10 -0.77 -10.42
N ILE A 126 -4.32 -1.31 -10.40
CA ILE A 126 -5.56 -0.53 -10.55
C ILE A 126 -5.58 0.60 -9.52
N ILE A 127 -5.93 1.82 -9.95
CA ILE A 127 -5.85 3.02 -9.11
C ILE A 127 -6.69 2.91 -7.82
N ASP A 128 -7.81 2.20 -7.88
CA ASP A 128 -8.67 1.95 -6.72
C ASP A 128 -8.01 1.05 -5.68
N LEU A 129 -7.22 0.05 -6.10
CA LEU A 129 -6.44 -0.79 -5.19
C LEU A 129 -5.32 0.02 -4.52
N LYS A 130 -4.64 0.89 -5.29
CA LYS A 130 -3.65 1.82 -4.73
C LYS A 130 -4.29 2.76 -3.72
N LYS A 131 -5.47 3.30 -4.02
CA LYS A 131 -6.24 4.16 -3.09
C LYS A 131 -6.54 3.44 -1.78
N LYS A 132 -7.09 2.23 -1.82
CA LYS A 132 -7.38 1.44 -0.61
C LYS A 132 -6.13 1.20 0.24
N ARG A 133 -5.00 0.87 -0.40
CA ARG A 133 -3.70 0.72 0.29
C ARG A 133 -3.26 2.05 0.92
N MET A 134 -3.42 3.18 0.24
CA MET A 134 -3.09 4.50 0.80
C MET A 134 -4.00 4.88 1.96
N ASP A 135 -5.29 4.61 1.89
CA ASP A 135 -6.23 4.88 2.98
C ASP A 135 -5.82 4.12 4.25
N LEU A 136 -5.41 2.85 4.11
CA LEU A 136 -4.90 2.05 5.23
C LEU A 136 -3.59 2.62 5.80
N MET A 137 -2.64 3.00 4.93
CA MET A 137 -1.39 3.63 5.33
C MET A 137 -1.63 4.91 6.12
N VAL A 138 -2.53 5.76 5.63
CA VAL A 138 -2.90 7.03 6.27
C VAL A 138 -3.47 6.78 7.66
N TYR A 139 -4.36 5.80 7.78
CA TYR A 139 -4.89 5.38 9.07
C TYR A 139 -3.76 4.98 10.03
N CYS A 140 -2.88 4.05 9.63
CA CYS A 140 -1.85 3.52 10.51
C CYS A 140 -0.84 4.57 10.96
N GLU A 141 -0.36 5.41 10.04
CA GLU A 141 0.63 6.44 10.37
C GLU A 141 0.03 7.51 11.29
N ASN A 142 -1.24 7.89 11.06
CA ASN A 142 -1.94 8.83 11.95
C ASN A 142 -2.24 8.19 13.32
N ARG A 143 -2.65 6.92 13.36
CA ARG A 143 -2.85 6.14 14.60
C ARG A 143 -1.58 6.13 15.43
N ASP A 144 -0.44 5.79 14.82
CA ASP A 144 0.85 5.69 15.52
C ASP A 144 1.32 7.05 16.04
N TYR A 145 1.09 8.12 15.27
CA TYR A 145 1.36 9.49 15.71
C TYR A 145 0.49 9.91 16.90
N ILE A 146 -0.83 9.63 16.86
CA ILE A 146 -1.75 9.92 17.97
C ILE A 146 -1.42 9.07 19.20
N LYS A 147 -1.04 7.81 18.99
CA LYS A 147 -0.56 6.92 20.07
C LYS A 147 0.66 7.51 20.77
N LYS A 148 1.65 8.00 20.02
CA LYS A 148 2.82 8.69 20.59
C LYS A 148 2.42 9.92 21.41
N MET A 149 1.47 10.72 20.94
CA MET A 149 0.94 11.85 21.70
C MET A 149 0.24 11.41 23.00
N CYS A 150 -0.53 10.33 22.96
CA CYS A 150 -1.15 9.74 24.15
C CYS A 150 -0.08 9.28 25.18
N GLN A 151 0.97 8.59 24.72
CA GLN A 151 2.07 8.13 25.58
C GLN A 151 2.82 9.28 26.26
N ILE A 152 3.05 10.39 25.54
CA ILE A 152 3.72 11.58 26.10
C ILE A 152 2.87 12.27 27.18
N SER A 153 1.55 12.26 27.01
CA SER A 153 0.61 13.02 27.86
C SER A 153 0.33 12.45 29.27
N LYS A 154 1.06 11.41 29.72
CA LYS A 154 1.08 10.86 31.10
C LYS A 154 -0.28 10.88 31.85
N GLY A 155 -1.25 10.11 31.37
CA GLY A 155 -2.47 9.77 32.14
C GLY A 155 -3.67 9.31 31.31
N LYS A 156 -4.51 8.41 31.88
CA LYS A 156 -5.73 7.83 31.26
C LYS A 156 -6.70 8.87 30.67
N ASN A 157 -6.76 10.06 31.28
CA ASN A 157 -7.73 11.11 30.94
C ASN A 157 -7.18 12.18 29.98
N SER A 158 -6.03 11.94 29.35
CA SER A 158 -5.54 12.90 28.37
C SER A 158 -6.45 12.91 27.13
N SER A 159 -6.67 14.10 26.59
CA SER A 159 -7.47 14.29 25.39
C SER A 159 -6.91 13.53 24.17
N SER A 160 -5.60 13.27 24.15
CA SER A 160 -4.93 12.48 23.10
C SER A 160 -5.22 10.99 23.20
N CYS A 161 -5.32 10.43 24.40
CA CYS A 161 -5.67 9.03 24.59
C CYS A 161 -7.15 8.76 24.26
N LEU A 162 -8.04 9.67 24.66
CA LEU A 162 -9.45 9.62 24.23
C LEU A 162 -9.57 9.78 22.70
N ALA A 163 -8.79 10.69 22.11
CA ALA A 163 -8.76 10.86 20.66
C ALA A 163 -8.25 9.60 19.95
N LEU A 164 -7.24 8.91 20.48
CA LEU A 164 -6.74 7.65 19.94
C LEU A 164 -7.84 6.59 19.88
N TYR A 165 -8.55 6.38 20.99
CA TYR A 165 -9.64 5.42 21.06
C TYR A 165 -10.73 5.75 20.03
N GLN A 166 -11.22 6.99 20.02
CA GLN A 166 -12.25 7.44 19.09
C GLN A 166 -11.80 7.36 17.62
N PHE A 167 -10.53 7.67 17.35
CA PHE A 167 -9.94 7.56 16.01
C PHE A 167 -9.93 6.10 15.54
N ILE A 168 -9.50 5.16 16.38
CA ILE A 168 -9.48 3.74 16.03
C ILE A 168 -10.88 3.21 15.79
N GLU A 169 -11.85 3.50 16.66
CA GLU A 169 -13.24 3.07 16.48
C GLU A 169 -13.84 3.63 15.19
N HIS A 170 -13.61 4.91 14.91
CA HIS A 170 -14.13 5.56 13.70
C HIS A 170 -13.63 4.86 12.44
N TYR A 171 -12.31 4.65 12.34
CA TYR A 171 -11.72 4.03 11.16
C TYR A 171 -11.99 2.53 11.09
N TYR A 172 -12.03 1.81 12.21
CA TYR A 172 -12.45 0.40 12.23
C TYR A 172 -13.84 0.23 11.61
N ASN A 173 -14.81 1.03 12.05
CA ASN A 173 -16.17 0.98 11.50
C ASN A 173 -16.21 1.36 10.01
N LYS A 174 -15.42 2.36 9.60
CA LYS A 174 -15.29 2.77 8.19
C LYS A 174 -14.75 1.61 7.33
N PHE A 175 -13.60 1.05 7.69
CA PHE A 175 -12.99 -0.07 6.97
C PHE A 175 -13.87 -1.31 7.01
N TYR A 176 -14.54 -1.57 8.13
CA TYR A 176 -15.47 -2.69 8.23
C TYR A 176 -16.61 -2.54 7.23
N ILE A 177 -17.29 -1.38 7.18
CA ILE A 177 -18.41 -1.14 6.25
C ILE A 177 -17.96 -1.14 4.79
N GLU A 178 -16.86 -0.45 4.46
CA GLU A 178 -16.36 -0.33 3.08
C GLU A 178 -15.85 -1.66 2.50
N ASN A 179 -15.51 -2.62 3.36
CA ASN A 179 -15.04 -3.95 2.99
C ASN A 179 -16.00 -5.06 3.45
N LYS A 180 -17.26 -4.73 3.81
CA LYS A 180 -18.29 -5.75 4.06
C LYS A 180 -18.48 -6.56 2.79
N CYS A 181 -18.33 -7.87 2.89
CA CYS A 181 -18.69 -8.81 1.85
C CYS A 181 -20.19 -8.74 1.57
N LEU A 182 -20.57 -7.98 0.55
CA LEU A 182 -21.89 -8.02 -0.04
C LEU A 182 -21.90 -9.24 -0.97
N GLU A 183 -22.38 -10.39 -0.46
CA GLU A 183 -22.66 -11.63 -1.22
C GLU A 183 -21.63 -11.99 -2.31
N GLY A 184 -20.47 -12.53 -1.90
CA GLY A 184 -19.47 -13.04 -2.84
C GLY A 184 -18.09 -13.24 -2.22
N LYS A 185 -17.29 -14.15 -2.81
CA LYS A 185 -15.90 -14.44 -2.44
C LYS A 185 -15.06 -13.17 -2.52
N VAL A 186 -14.77 -12.56 -1.38
CA VAL A 186 -13.66 -11.60 -1.27
C VAL A 186 -12.45 -12.38 -0.77
N MET A 187 -11.59 -12.81 -1.68
CA MET A 187 -10.31 -13.38 -1.32
C MET A 187 -9.40 -12.25 -0.84
N CYS A 188 -9.08 -12.22 0.46
CA CYS A 188 -8.23 -11.16 1.02
C CYS A 188 -6.79 -11.19 0.47
N GLU A 189 -6.42 -12.22 -0.28
CA GLU A 189 -5.20 -12.30 -1.09
C GLU A 189 -5.14 -11.24 -2.21
N GLU A 190 -6.28 -10.83 -2.79
CA GLU A 190 -6.29 -9.76 -3.82
C GLU A 190 -5.97 -8.37 -3.21
N PHE A 191 -6.29 -8.18 -1.93
CA PHE A 191 -5.85 -6.99 -1.20
C PHE A 191 -4.39 -7.17 -0.77
N THR A 192 -3.45 -6.82 -1.65
CA THR A 192 -2.00 -6.62 -1.38
C THR A 192 -1.70 -5.54 -0.31
N SER A 193 -2.55 -5.41 0.71
CA SER A 193 -2.66 -4.34 1.70
C SER A 193 -1.81 -4.56 2.95
N ARG A 194 -0.92 -5.55 2.96
CA ARG A 194 0.12 -5.61 4.00
C ARG A 194 1.08 -4.44 3.77
N ILE A 195 1.01 -3.45 4.65
CA ILE A 195 1.96 -2.33 4.70
C ILE A 195 3.06 -2.66 5.70
N SER A 196 2.68 -3.25 6.83
CA SER A 196 3.60 -3.82 7.82
C SER A 196 2.89 -4.91 8.62
N GLU A 197 3.59 -5.52 9.57
CA GLU A 197 2.97 -6.45 10.52
C GLU A 197 1.83 -5.82 11.33
N TYR A 198 1.96 -4.54 11.72
CA TYR A 198 0.99 -3.80 12.55
C TYR A 198 0.06 -2.89 11.73
N CYS A 199 0.07 -3.06 10.40
CA CYS A 199 -0.74 -2.29 9.47
C CYS A 199 -1.10 -3.17 8.27
N SER A 200 -2.18 -3.93 8.45
CA SER A 200 -2.64 -4.95 7.51
C SER A 200 -4.11 -5.27 7.76
N LEU A 201 -4.88 -5.46 6.70
CA LEU A 201 -6.27 -5.94 6.84
C LEU A 201 -6.37 -7.44 7.16
N TYR A 202 -5.26 -8.19 7.11
CA TYR A 202 -5.21 -9.59 7.54
C TYR A 202 -5.29 -9.74 9.06
N ASP A 203 -4.62 -8.85 9.80
CA ASP A 203 -4.58 -8.87 11.26
C ASP A 203 -5.25 -7.60 11.79
N ILE A 204 -6.57 -7.70 11.93
CA ILE A 204 -7.44 -6.60 12.34
C ILE A 204 -7.21 -6.22 13.79
N SER A 205 -6.89 -7.18 14.66
CA SER A 205 -6.63 -6.88 16.07
C SER A 205 -5.31 -6.12 16.24
N LYS A 206 -4.28 -6.41 15.44
CA LYS A 206 -3.05 -5.60 15.43
C LYS A 206 -3.24 -4.24 14.75
N THR A 207 -4.08 -4.18 13.72
CA THR A 207 -4.29 -2.93 12.96
C THR A 207 -5.26 -1.98 13.65
N PHE A 208 -6.34 -2.48 14.25
CA PHE A 208 -7.35 -1.70 14.97
C PHE A 208 -7.41 -2.11 16.45
N PRO A 209 -6.31 -1.96 17.19
CA PRO A 209 -6.22 -2.49 18.55
C PRO A 209 -7.22 -1.80 19.48
N GLU A 210 -7.82 -2.57 20.37
CA GLU A 210 -8.45 -2.01 21.56
C GLU A 210 -7.37 -1.83 22.63
N TYR A 211 -7.31 -0.64 23.21
CA TYR A 211 -6.34 -0.31 24.25
C TYR A 211 -6.99 -0.30 25.63
N ASP A 212 -6.39 -0.98 26.59
CA ASP A 212 -6.59 -0.68 28.01
C ASP A 212 -5.54 0.36 28.41
N ILE A 213 -6.02 1.57 28.71
CA ILE A 213 -5.16 2.66 29.17
C ILE A 213 -5.20 2.58 30.69
N SER A 214 -4.11 2.14 31.33
CA SER A 214 -4.00 2.06 32.79
C SER A 214 -2.84 2.87 33.34
N GLY A 215 -3.12 4.03 33.94
CA GLY A 215 -2.08 4.90 34.47
C GLY A 215 -1.22 5.51 33.35
N GLU A 216 0.08 5.20 33.34
CA GLU A 216 1.04 5.60 32.30
C GLU A 216 1.17 4.58 31.15
N HIS A 217 0.54 3.40 31.26
CA HIS A 217 0.68 2.31 30.28
C HIS A 217 -0.50 2.20 29.34
N ILE A 218 -0.21 1.92 28.07
CA ILE A 218 -1.18 1.55 27.04
C ILE A 218 -0.96 0.07 26.72
N LEU A 219 -1.90 -0.78 27.12
CA LEU A 219 -1.87 -2.22 26.87
C LEU A 219 -2.82 -2.56 25.73
N VAL A 220 -2.39 -3.43 24.81
CA VAL A 220 -3.24 -3.94 23.73
C VAL A 220 -4.06 -5.10 24.27
N LYS A 221 -5.38 -5.07 24.09
CA LYS A 221 -6.22 -6.25 24.30
C LYS A 221 -6.09 -7.19 23.10
N GLU A 222 -5.52 -8.36 23.33
CA GLU A 222 -5.39 -9.39 22.29
C GLU A 222 -6.76 -9.84 21.79
N ASN A 223 -6.87 -10.07 20.47
CA ASN A 223 -8.05 -10.64 19.80
C ASN A 223 -9.38 -9.93 20.11
N SER A 224 -9.34 -8.62 20.33
CA SER A 224 -10.50 -7.80 20.71
C SER A 224 -11.43 -7.43 19.56
N ARG A 225 -10.99 -7.61 18.30
CA ARG A 225 -11.77 -7.22 17.11
C ARG A 225 -12.19 -8.40 16.28
N LYS A 226 -13.42 -8.32 15.77
CA LYS A 226 -13.90 -9.21 14.71
C LYS A 226 -13.07 -8.97 13.45
N PRO A 227 -12.64 -10.04 12.76
CA PRO A 227 -12.03 -9.91 11.44
C PRO A 227 -12.96 -9.17 10.48
N ILE A 228 -12.39 -8.36 9.60
CA ILE A 228 -13.10 -7.68 8.51
C ILE A 228 -13.28 -8.66 7.33
N CYS A 229 -12.41 -9.67 7.25
CA CYS A 229 -12.29 -10.69 6.21
C CYS A 229 -12.75 -12.07 6.71
N GLU A 230 -14.00 -12.23 7.12
CA GLU A 230 -14.63 -13.55 7.26
C GLU A 230 -15.70 -13.67 6.17
N CYS A 231 -15.27 -14.08 4.98
CA CYS A 231 -16.16 -14.29 3.84
C CYS A 231 -16.09 -15.77 3.48
N GLU A 232 -16.91 -16.56 4.17
CA GLU A 232 -17.11 -17.96 3.83
C GLU A 232 -17.91 -18.08 2.54
N ASN A 233 -17.51 -19.05 1.72
CA ASN A 233 -18.23 -19.45 0.52
C ASN A 233 -19.68 -19.77 0.87
N THR A 234 -20.63 -19.17 0.15
CA THR A 234 -21.99 -19.72 0.11
C THR A 234 -21.85 -21.22 -0.22
N PRO A 235 -22.34 -22.14 0.61
CA PRO A 235 -22.38 -23.54 0.23
C PRO A 235 -23.25 -23.63 -1.02
N VAL A 236 -22.69 -24.13 -2.12
CA VAL A 236 -23.53 -24.56 -3.24
C VAL A 236 -24.43 -25.66 -2.67
N PRO A 237 -25.77 -25.55 -2.78
CA PRO A 237 -26.66 -26.60 -2.32
C PRO A 237 -26.23 -27.94 -2.95
N GLU A 238 -26.05 -28.95 -2.12
CA GLU A 238 -25.52 -30.28 -2.44
C GLU A 238 -26.46 -31.13 -3.34
N ASP A 239 -27.44 -30.49 -4.00
CA ASP A 239 -28.42 -31.14 -4.87
C ASP A 239 -28.02 -31.14 -6.36
N SER A 240 -26.89 -30.52 -6.73
CA SER A 240 -26.40 -30.52 -8.11
C SER A 240 -25.54 -31.75 -8.48
N ILE A 241 -25.29 -32.68 -7.55
CA ILE A 241 -24.50 -33.90 -7.80
C ILE A 241 -25.38 -35.14 -7.65
N ARG A 242 -26.51 -35.16 -8.35
CA ARG A 242 -27.18 -36.41 -8.75
C ARG A 242 -27.63 -36.26 -10.19
N GLU A 243 -27.45 -37.35 -10.94
CA GLU A 243 -27.49 -37.45 -12.40
C GLU A 243 -26.14 -37.00 -13.01
N HIS A 244 -25.19 -37.89 -13.25
CA HIS A 244 -25.31 -39.04 -14.13
C HIS A 244 -24.44 -40.20 -13.60
N GLN A 245 -25.08 -41.24 -13.05
CA GLN A 245 -24.47 -42.56 -12.97
C GLN A 245 -24.67 -43.25 -14.32
N ILE A 246 -23.59 -43.47 -15.07
CA ILE A 246 -23.53 -44.51 -16.09
C ILE A 246 -22.48 -45.53 -15.63
N LEU A 247 -23.00 -46.68 -15.19
CA LEU A 247 -22.36 -48.00 -15.05
C LEU A 247 -21.47 -48.30 -16.27
N ALA A 248 -20.32 -48.98 -16.26
CA ALA A 248 -19.60 -49.93 -15.40
C ALA A 248 -18.20 -50.17 -16.08
N PRO A 249 -17.44 -51.26 -15.86
CA PRO A 249 -16.94 -51.91 -14.63
C PRO A 249 -15.38 -51.93 -14.58
N GLU A 250 -14.81 -52.27 -13.41
CA GLU A 250 -13.39 -52.63 -13.20
C GLU A 250 -13.18 -54.17 -13.27
N PRO A 251 -11.94 -54.74 -13.19
CA PRO A 251 -10.62 -54.36 -13.74
C PRO A 251 -9.87 -55.62 -14.29
N ILE A 252 -8.53 -55.66 -14.12
CA ILE A 252 -7.47 -56.73 -14.20
C ILE A 252 -6.54 -56.82 -15.46
N PRO A 253 -5.25 -57.25 -15.31
CA PRO A 253 -4.06 -56.47 -15.71
C PRO A 253 -3.03 -57.30 -16.53
N GLU A 254 -1.77 -56.82 -16.59
CA GLU A 254 -0.49 -57.51 -16.85
C GLU A 254 0.28 -57.16 -18.15
N THR A 255 1.49 -56.63 -17.92
CA THR A 255 2.73 -56.55 -18.73
C THR A 255 3.27 -57.98 -19.07
N PRO A 256 4.38 -58.24 -19.86
CA PRO A 256 5.36 -57.35 -20.51
C PRO A 256 5.99 -57.77 -21.90
N LEU A 257 6.82 -56.85 -22.43
CA LEU A 257 8.05 -56.96 -23.27
C LEU A 257 8.06 -57.66 -24.66
N SER A 258 8.61 -56.99 -25.70
CA SER A 258 10.02 -57.17 -26.16
C SER A 258 10.37 -56.51 -27.51
N SER A 259 11.46 -55.73 -27.49
CA SER A 259 12.55 -55.53 -28.49
C SER A 259 12.29 -55.38 -30.01
N SER A 260 12.75 -54.26 -30.59
CA SER A 260 13.93 -54.20 -31.49
C SER A 260 14.27 -52.74 -31.87
N GLY A 261 15.56 -52.36 -31.83
CA GLY A 261 16.11 -51.01 -32.14
C GLY A 261 15.87 -50.55 -33.59
N SER A 262 16.20 -49.32 -34.02
CA SER A 262 17.58 -48.79 -34.02
C SER A 262 17.67 -47.42 -34.76
N TRP A 263 18.29 -46.40 -34.12
CA TRP A 263 19.04 -45.21 -34.62
C TRP A 263 18.28 -44.14 -35.48
N THR A 264 18.44 -42.81 -35.35
CA THR A 264 19.42 -41.95 -34.64
C THR A 264 19.05 -40.45 -34.66
N ASN A 265 19.48 -39.75 -33.60
CA ASN A 265 19.95 -38.35 -33.48
C ASN A 265 18.95 -37.19 -33.64
N ALA A 266 18.98 -36.12 -32.83
CA ALA A 266 19.73 -35.76 -31.62
C ALA A 266 19.15 -34.43 -31.08
N LEU A 267 19.53 -34.11 -29.83
CA LEU A 267 19.61 -32.78 -29.18
C LEU A 267 18.56 -32.45 -28.09
N TYR A 268 18.92 -32.92 -26.88
CA TYR A 268 19.19 -32.15 -25.67
C TYR A 268 18.29 -30.97 -25.27
N GLY A 269 17.75 -31.10 -24.05
CA GLY A 269 17.16 -30.04 -23.24
C GLY A 269 16.70 -30.59 -21.90
N GLU A 270 17.65 -31.06 -21.08
CA GLU A 270 17.43 -31.56 -19.71
C GLU A 270 16.84 -30.49 -18.80
N TYR A 271 15.79 -30.91 -18.10
CA TYR A 271 15.38 -30.41 -16.79
C TYR A 271 16.50 -30.61 -15.78
N THR A 272 16.89 -29.57 -15.03
CA THR A 272 17.58 -29.73 -13.76
C THR A 272 16.87 -29.01 -12.63
N ASP A 273 16.60 -29.83 -11.63
CA ASP A 273 16.17 -29.56 -10.27
C ASP A 273 17.31 -28.85 -9.51
N TYR A 274 17.00 -27.86 -8.67
CA TYR A 274 17.95 -27.33 -7.69
C TYR A 274 17.29 -27.15 -6.32
N LYS A 275 17.71 -28.01 -5.39
CA LYS A 275 17.62 -27.83 -3.93
C LYS A 275 18.95 -27.30 -3.38
N SER A 276 18.84 -26.66 -2.21
CA SER A 276 19.88 -26.11 -1.31
C SER A 276 20.44 -24.74 -1.73
N GLU A 277 20.63 -23.75 -0.85
CA GLU A 277 21.26 -23.81 0.47
C GLU A 277 20.67 -22.85 1.53
N ASN A 278 20.81 -23.26 2.79
CA ASN A 278 20.70 -22.46 4.00
C ASN A 278 21.64 -21.25 3.98
N ASN A 279 21.20 -20.10 4.50
CA ASN A 279 22.08 -19.27 5.32
C ASN A 279 21.31 -18.59 6.45
N GLN A 280 21.83 -18.84 7.64
CA GLN A 280 21.31 -18.50 8.96
C GLN A 280 22.01 -17.21 9.39
N TYR A 281 21.29 -16.09 9.48
CA TYR A 281 21.85 -14.83 9.99
C TYR A 281 21.54 -14.65 11.48
N ASN A 282 22.57 -14.84 12.29
CA ASN A 282 22.65 -14.41 13.69
C ASN A 282 22.85 -12.88 13.75
N PHE A 283 22.02 -12.17 14.52
CA PHE A 283 22.29 -10.80 14.95
C PHE A 283 22.81 -10.81 16.39
N SER A 284 24.05 -10.37 16.59
CA SER A 284 24.58 -10.04 17.93
C SER A 284 24.58 -8.52 18.11
N TYR A 285 23.96 -8.07 19.19
CA TYR A 285 24.07 -6.72 19.73
C TYR A 285 25.33 -6.61 20.58
N GLN A 286 26.16 -5.59 20.35
CA GLN A 286 26.99 -5.04 21.43
C GLN A 286 26.98 -3.52 21.41
N ALA A 287 26.62 -2.98 22.57
CA ALA A 287 26.63 -1.58 22.95
C ALA A 287 28.06 -1.08 23.15
N LEU A 288 28.30 0.20 22.86
CA LEU A 288 29.44 0.93 23.39
C LEU A 288 28.92 2.23 24.03
N GLN A 289 28.88 2.19 25.36
CA GLN A 289 29.04 3.37 26.21
C GLN A 289 30.52 3.47 26.57
N LYS A 290 31.11 4.64 26.34
CA LYS A 290 31.95 5.38 27.29
C LYS A 290 32.14 6.80 26.80
#